data_AF-A0A8B7DF71-F1
#
_entry.id   AF-A0A8B7DF71-F1
#
_cell.length_a   1.000
_cell.length_b   1.000
_cell.length_c   1.000
_cell.angle_alpha   90.00
_cell.angle_beta   90.00
_cell.angle_gamma   90.00
#
_symmetry.space_group_name_H-M   'P 1'
#
loop_
_entity.id
_entity.type
_entity.pdbx_description
1 polymer ?
#
loop_
_entity_poly.entity_id
_entity_poly.type
_entity_poly.pdbx_seq_one_letter_code
_entity_poly.pdbx_strand_id
1 'polypeptide(L)'
;MFNIDAYLNCSVDLEMLEKSKHLESESTRLIDSEPSKIKKLWISLKMSSFAKLLRNKDFLLSSTLYGFLTLFTIGYEDLFPVFASTSIDYGGLGMSTSEIGLLYLYVSITMFILQLVLVNKMIDRFGSKKIFISSSLIFGSLMPFIPLISVIKNKTLLRVILWINQVFVRVAMTSGFTAVNIFINNSVESDLVGLANGIGMCTSCIGRAIGPASFGSLFTWSLANKGLSFPFNQYFCFLLILVITIAVSLITLCVPESLNKKKVKSVQKSTVTVTTSVFEP
;
A
#
# COMPACT_ATOMS: atom_id res chain seq x y z
N MET A 1 -18.72 89.48 -1.06
CA MET A 1 -17.42 88.82 -1.27
C MET A 1 -17.63 87.37 -0.89
N PHE A 2 -17.92 86.51 -1.87
CA PHE A 2 -18.22 85.10 -1.64
C PHE A 2 -16.95 84.39 -1.13
N ASN A 3 -17.11 83.57 -0.10
CA ASN A 3 -16.04 82.95 0.66
C ASN A 3 -15.39 81.82 -0.17
N ILE A 4 -14.39 82.16 -0.99
CA ILE A 4 -13.68 81.26 -1.92
C ILE A 4 -13.05 80.07 -1.17
N ASP A 5 -12.63 80.28 0.07
CA ASP A 5 -11.98 79.25 0.90
C ASP A 5 -12.94 78.11 1.30
N ALA A 6 -14.24 78.42 1.45
CA ALA A 6 -15.25 77.39 1.75
C ALA A 6 -15.55 76.51 0.53
N TYR A 7 -15.50 77.08 -0.69
CA TYR A 7 -15.68 76.32 -1.93
C TYR A 7 -14.47 75.43 -2.23
N LEU A 8 -13.24 75.93 -1.97
CA LEU A 8 -12.03 75.14 -2.16
C LEU A 8 -11.99 73.93 -1.21
N ASN A 9 -12.26 74.13 0.09
CA ASN A 9 -12.28 73.03 1.05
C ASN A 9 -13.36 71.98 0.73
N CYS A 10 -14.57 72.43 0.35
CA CYS A 10 -15.64 71.51 -0.06
C CYS A 10 -15.27 70.71 -1.32
N SER A 11 -14.58 71.32 -2.29
CA SER A 11 -14.14 70.63 -3.51
C SER A 11 -13.05 69.58 -3.25
N VAL A 12 -12.11 69.87 -2.34
CA VAL A 12 -11.04 68.94 -1.94
C VAL A 12 -11.62 67.77 -1.13
N ASP A 13 -12.58 68.03 -0.26
CA ASP A 13 -13.27 67.00 0.52
C ASP A 13 -14.10 66.07 -0.39
N LEU A 14 -14.73 66.61 -1.44
CA LEU A 14 -15.47 65.85 -2.45
C LEU A 14 -14.55 64.93 -3.27
N GLU A 15 -13.41 65.43 -3.74
CA GLU A 15 -12.42 64.60 -4.47
C GLU A 15 -11.83 63.50 -3.58
N MET A 16 -11.56 63.80 -2.31
CA MET A 16 -11.09 62.82 -1.32
C MET A 16 -12.11 61.72 -1.05
N LEU A 17 -13.40 62.08 -0.96
CA LEU A 17 -14.51 61.15 -0.79
C LEU A 17 -14.74 60.29 -2.04
N GLU A 18 -14.58 60.85 -3.23
CA GLU A 18 -14.75 60.11 -4.48
C GLU A 18 -13.60 59.11 -4.69
N LYS A 19 -12.37 59.52 -4.33
CA LYS A 19 -11.20 58.66 -4.33
C LYS A 19 -11.27 57.55 -3.28
N SER A 20 -11.81 57.83 -2.10
CA SER A 20 -12.01 56.79 -1.07
C SER A 20 -13.06 55.76 -1.50
N LYS A 21 -14.17 56.20 -2.11
CA LYS A 21 -15.19 55.31 -2.68
C LYS A 21 -14.65 54.47 -3.84
N HIS A 22 -13.78 55.04 -4.67
CA HIS A 22 -13.17 54.29 -5.77
C HIS A 22 -12.19 53.22 -5.24
N LEU A 23 -11.41 53.55 -4.19
CA LEU A 23 -10.51 52.61 -3.51
C LEU A 23 -11.29 51.51 -2.77
N GLU A 24 -12.42 51.84 -2.12
CA GLU A 24 -13.32 50.85 -1.53
C GLU A 24 -13.94 49.95 -2.61
N SER A 25 -14.39 50.52 -3.74
CA SER A 25 -14.94 49.75 -4.87
C SER A 25 -13.93 48.78 -5.46
N GLU A 26 -12.67 49.21 -5.63
CA GLU A 26 -11.59 48.42 -6.21
C GLU A 26 -11.07 47.34 -5.23
N SER A 27 -10.97 47.67 -3.94
CA SER A 27 -10.72 46.72 -2.86
C SER A 27 -11.80 45.64 -2.79
N THR A 28 -13.07 46.02 -2.89
CA THR A 28 -14.22 45.09 -2.88
C THR A 28 -14.16 44.14 -4.08
N ARG A 29 -13.79 44.63 -5.29
CA ARG A 29 -13.62 43.78 -6.49
C ARG A 29 -12.48 42.78 -6.39
N LEU A 30 -11.38 43.12 -5.70
CA LEU A 30 -10.26 42.21 -5.49
C LEU A 30 -10.59 41.12 -4.45
N ILE A 31 -11.41 41.45 -3.45
CA ILE A 31 -11.90 40.54 -2.40
C ILE A 31 -13.00 39.60 -2.94
N ASP A 32 -13.83 40.05 -3.90
CA ASP A 32 -14.96 39.30 -4.46
C ASP A 32 -14.59 38.26 -5.55
N SER A 33 -13.32 38.10 -5.88
CA SER A 33 -12.90 36.98 -6.74
C SER A 33 -12.86 35.68 -5.94
N GLU A 34 -14.03 35.17 -5.53
CA GLU A 34 -14.14 33.87 -4.86
C GLU A 34 -13.36 32.83 -5.67
N PRO A 35 -12.29 32.24 -5.11
CA PRO A 35 -11.57 31.19 -5.83
C PRO A 35 -12.57 30.08 -6.14
N SER A 36 -12.59 29.59 -7.39
CA SER A 36 -13.54 28.58 -7.84
C SER A 36 -13.61 27.42 -6.84
N LYS A 37 -14.78 26.81 -6.64
CA LYS A 37 -14.95 25.69 -5.69
C LYS A 37 -13.86 24.61 -5.85
N ILE A 38 -13.41 24.40 -7.08
CA ILE A 38 -12.29 23.54 -7.45
C ILE A 38 -10.97 24.07 -6.88
N LYS A 39 -10.63 25.34 -7.06
CA LYS A 39 -9.41 25.97 -6.50
C LYS A 39 -9.40 25.95 -4.97
N LYS A 40 -10.54 26.21 -4.31
CA LYS A 40 -10.70 26.07 -2.84
C LYS A 40 -10.51 24.62 -2.38
N LEU A 41 -11.09 23.65 -3.09
CA LEU A 41 -10.90 22.22 -2.85
C LEU A 41 -9.42 21.82 -2.99
N TRP A 42 -8.74 22.25 -4.06
CA TRP A 42 -7.32 21.99 -4.29
C TRP A 42 -6.41 22.61 -3.22
N ILE A 43 -6.69 23.83 -2.77
CA ILE A 43 -5.92 24.48 -1.69
C ILE A 43 -6.17 23.76 -0.35
N SER A 44 -7.42 23.40 -0.05
CA SER A 44 -7.79 22.60 1.12
C SER A 44 -7.10 21.24 1.11
N LEU A 45 -7.10 20.53 -0.02
CA LEU A 45 -6.38 19.27 -0.22
C LEU A 45 -4.86 19.45 -0.06
N LYS A 46 -4.28 20.51 -0.62
CA LYS A 46 -2.83 20.81 -0.55
C LYS A 46 -2.37 21.18 0.87
N MET A 47 -3.25 21.74 1.69
CA MET A 47 -3.02 22.05 3.11
C MET A 47 -3.42 20.90 4.05
N SER A 48 -4.11 19.88 3.54
CA SER A 48 -4.64 18.79 4.34
C SER A 48 -3.59 17.76 4.76
N SER A 49 -3.94 16.97 5.77
CA SER A 49 -3.21 15.76 6.16
C SER A 49 -2.88 14.86 4.97
N PHE A 50 -3.74 14.81 3.94
CA PHE A 50 -3.51 14.01 2.73
C PHE A 50 -2.25 14.45 1.96
N ALA A 51 -2.06 15.75 1.72
CA ALA A 51 -0.87 16.26 1.04
C ALA A 51 0.39 16.10 1.88
N LYS A 52 0.28 16.16 3.22
CA LYS A 52 1.39 15.83 4.12
C LYS A 52 1.84 14.37 3.97
N LEU A 53 0.90 13.41 3.92
CA LEU A 53 1.23 12.00 3.67
C LEU A 53 1.86 11.79 2.29
N LEU A 54 1.31 12.38 1.23
CA LEU A 54 1.85 12.23 -0.11
C LEU A 54 3.24 12.88 -0.29
N ARG A 55 3.67 13.77 0.61
CA ARG A 55 5.03 14.30 0.63
C ARG A 55 6.00 13.43 1.42
N ASN A 56 5.49 12.53 2.27
CA ASN A 56 6.30 11.65 3.10
C ASN A 56 6.82 10.47 2.26
N LYS A 57 8.13 10.49 1.99
CA LYS A 57 8.81 9.47 1.17
C LYS A 57 8.69 8.07 1.78
N ASP A 58 8.78 7.94 3.10
CA ASP A 58 8.67 6.63 3.79
C ASP A 58 7.28 6.04 3.61
N PHE A 59 6.25 6.88 3.70
CA PHE A 59 4.86 6.46 3.48
C PHE A 59 4.63 6.07 2.02
N LEU A 60 5.09 6.88 1.06
CA LEU A 60 4.96 6.56 -0.36
C LEU A 60 5.67 5.26 -0.73
N LEU A 61 6.87 5.03 -0.21
CA LEU A 61 7.61 3.79 -0.41
C LEU A 61 6.85 2.60 0.17
N SER A 62 6.36 2.72 1.41
CA SER A 62 5.56 1.68 2.07
C SER A 62 4.26 1.36 1.32
N SER A 63 3.56 2.39 0.83
CA SER A 63 2.33 2.25 0.05
C SER A 63 2.59 1.59 -1.30
N THR A 64 3.69 1.94 -1.95
CA THR A 64 4.11 1.34 -3.22
C THR A 64 4.47 -0.14 -3.03
N LEU A 65 5.22 -0.48 -1.98
CA LEU A 65 5.50 -1.87 -1.61
C LEU A 65 4.22 -2.65 -1.32
N TYR A 66 3.20 -2.02 -0.73
CA TYR A 66 1.90 -2.66 -0.51
C TYR A 66 1.19 -2.97 -1.84
N GLY A 67 1.20 -2.03 -2.79
CA GLY A 67 0.67 -2.26 -4.13
C GLY A 67 1.39 -3.40 -4.86
N PHE A 68 2.71 -3.46 -4.81
CA PHE A 68 3.48 -4.56 -5.41
C PHE A 68 3.25 -5.89 -4.71
N LEU A 69 3.21 -5.91 -3.38
CA LEU A 69 2.89 -7.10 -2.61
C LEU A 69 1.55 -7.67 -3.06
N THR A 70 0.50 -6.85 -3.15
CA THR A 70 -0.83 -7.33 -3.56
C THR A 70 -0.89 -7.70 -5.03
N LEU A 71 -0.11 -7.04 -5.90
CA LEU A 71 0.03 -7.43 -7.30
C LEU A 71 0.46 -8.88 -7.43
N PHE A 72 1.56 -9.30 -6.80
CA PHE A 72 2.05 -10.68 -6.98
C PHE A 72 1.33 -11.69 -6.09
N THR A 73 0.86 -11.31 -4.91
CA THR A 73 0.15 -12.24 -4.01
C THR A 73 -1.26 -12.56 -4.50
N ILE A 74 -2.07 -11.54 -4.82
CA ILE A 74 -3.42 -11.76 -5.35
C ILE A 74 -3.38 -12.26 -6.78
N GLY A 75 -2.39 -11.79 -7.55
CA GLY A 75 -2.11 -12.33 -8.87
C GLY A 75 -1.86 -13.85 -8.87
N TYR A 76 -1.06 -14.34 -7.93
CA TYR A 76 -0.85 -15.77 -7.74
C TYR A 76 -2.10 -16.50 -7.24
N GLU A 77 -2.85 -15.91 -6.31
CA GLU A 77 -4.06 -16.50 -5.73
C GLU A 77 -5.11 -16.84 -6.79
N ASP A 78 -5.24 -16.01 -7.83
CA ASP A 78 -6.11 -16.26 -8.98
C ASP A 78 -5.43 -17.14 -10.05
N LEU A 79 -4.11 -17.04 -10.21
CA LEU A 79 -3.36 -17.87 -11.17
C LEU A 79 -3.34 -19.35 -10.78
N PHE A 80 -3.15 -19.66 -9.50
CA PHE A 80 -3.02 -21.03 -9.02
C PHE A 80 -4.22 -21.94 -9.37
N PRO A 81 -5.49 -21.57 -9.11
CA PRO A 81 -6.62 -22.43 -9.47
C PRO A 81 -6.78 -22.58 -10.99
N VAL A 82 -6.42 -21.57 -11.78
CA VAL A 82 -6.38 -21.67 -13.25
C VAL A 82 -5.32 -22.70 -13.68
N PHE A 83 -4.11 -22.62 -13.14
CA PHE A 83 -3.06 -23.61 -13.38
C PHE A 83 -3.48 -25.03 -12.92
N ALA A 84 -4.08 -25.14 -11.74
CA ALA A 84 -4.50 -26.42 -11.17
C ALA A 84 -5.61 -27.10 -11.99
N SER A 85 -6.53 -26.32 -12.54
CA SER A 85 -7.62 -26.83 -13.41
C SER A 85 -7.20 -27.05 -14.87
N THR A 86 -6.11 -26.41 -15.31
CA THR A 86 -5.56 -26.60 -16.66
C THR A 86 -5.24 -28.07 -16.92
N SER A 87 -5.55 -28.57 -18.12
CA SER A 87 -5.36 -29.99 -18.42
C SER A 87 -3.89 -30.39 -18.44
N ILE A 88 -3.65 -31.68 -18.23
CA ILE A 88 -2.31 -32.28 -18.18
C ILE A 88 -1.59 -32.12 -19.53
N ASP A 89 -2.31 -32.04 -20.64
CA ASP A 89 -1.75 -31.82 -21.99
C ASP A 89 -1.08 -30.44 -22.15
N TYR A 90 -1.53 -29.46 -21.35
CA TYR A 90 -0.92 -28.13 -21.25
C TYR A 90 -0.01 -28.01 -20.01
N GLY A 91 0.28 -29.15 -19.37
CA GLY A 91 1.09 -29.35 -18.17
C GLY A 91 0.58 -28.65 -16.89
N GLY A 92 -0.73 -28.42 -16.83
CA GLY A 92 -1.45 -28.17 -15.59
C GLY A 92 -1.69 -29.45 -14.78
N LEU A 93 -2.52 -29.37 -13.74
CA LEU A 93 -2.76 -30.51 -12.82
C LEU A 93 -4.03 -31.31 -13.16
N GLY A 94 -4.91 -30.79 -14.02
CA GLY A 94 -6.19 -31.41 -14.37
C GLY A 94 -7.13 -31.63 -13.17
N MET A 95 -7.01 -30.81 -12.13
CA MET A 95 -7.82 -30.93 -10.91
C MET A 95 -9.24 -30.40 -11.14
N SER A 96 -10.22 -31.09 -10.55
CA SER A 96 -11.59 -30.60 -10.50
C SER A 96 -11.75 -29.43 -9.53
N THR A 97 -12.79 -28.61 -9.72
CA THR A 97 -13.14 -27.50 -8.82
C THR A 97 -13.31 -27.97 -7.37
N SER A 98 -13.88 -29.16 -7.15
CA SER A 98 -14.05 -29.76 -5.82
C SER A 98 -12.71 -30.10 -5.17
N GLU A 99 -11.73 -30.62 -5.91
CA GLU A 99 -10.40 -30.92 -5.39
C GLU A 99 -9.63 -29.65 -5.02
N ILE A 100 -9.74 -28.59 -5.83
CA ILE A 100 -9.15 -27.28 -5.52
C ILE A 100 -9.81 -26.69 -4.26
N GLY A 101 -11.13 -26.77 -4.15
CA GLY A 101 -11.87 -26.33 -2.96
C GLY A 101 -11.45 -27.07 -1.69
N LEU A 102 -11.31 -28.40 -1.75
CA LEU A 102 -10.82 -29.20 -0.63
C LEU A 102 -9.39 -28.86 -0.24
N LEU A 103 -8.50 -28.64 -1.23
CA LEU A 103 -7.14 -28.17 -0.97
C LEU A 103 -7.16 -26.85 -0.18
N TYR A 104 -7.93 -25.86 -0.62
CA TYR A 104 -8.04 -24.59 0.09
C TYR A 104 -8.66 -24.71 1.48
N LEU A 105 -9.61 -25.63 1.68
CA LEU A 105 -10.16 -25.93 3.01
C LEU A 105 -9.07 -26.41 3.96
N TYR A 106 -8.28 -27.41 3.56
CA TYR A 106 -7.18 -27.94 4.40
C TYR A 106 -6.10 -26.90 4.68
N VAL A 107 -5.72 -26.10 3.66
CA VAL A 107 -4.78 -25.01 3.83
C VAL A 107 -5.32 -23.98 4.84
N SER A 108 -6.59 -23.60 4.74
CA SER A 108 -7.20 -22.59 5.62
C SER A 108 -7.27 -23.04 7.08
N ILE A 109 -7.64 -24.31 7.33
CA ILE A 109 -7.63 -24.89 8.69
C ILE A 109 -6.20 -24.87 9.26
N THR A 110 -5.21 -25.27 8.46
CA THR A 110 -3.80 -25.28 8.88
C THR A 110 -3.30 -23.86 9.16
N MET A 111 -3.65 -22.91 8.29
CA MET A 111 -3.31 -21.50 8.44
C MET A 111 -3.88 -20.89 9.71
N PHE A 112 -5.14 -21.18 10.02
CA PHE A 112 -5.77 -20.65 11.22
C PHE A 112 -4.99 -21.03 12.49
N ILE A 113 -4.49 -22.26 12.57
CA ILE A 113 -3.66 -22.74 13.68
C ILE A 113 -2.28 -22.07 13.68
N LEU A 114 -1.61 -22.01 12.53
CA LEU A 114 -0.26 -21.44 12.41
C LEU A 114 -0.23 -19.93 12.65
N GLN A 115 -1.27 -19.21 12.23
CA GLN A 115 -1.37 -17.75 12.31
C GLN A 115 -1.34 -17.24 13.75
N LEU A 116 -1.99 -17.95 14.68
CA LEU A 116 -2.07 -17.56 16.09
C LEU A 116 -0.70 -17.60 16.79
N VAL A 117 0.24 -18.42 16.31
CA VAL A 117 1.49 -18.73 17.02
C VAL A 117 2.73 -18.16 16.32
N LEU A 118 2.81 -18.28 14.98
CA LEU A 118 4.06 -18.02 14.26
C LEU A 118 4.27 -16.54 13.90
N VAL A 119 3.24 -15.88 13.37
CA VAL A 119 3.43 -14.57 12.72
C VAL A 119 3.82 -13.48 13.72
N ASN A 120 3.11 -13.39 14.85
CA ASN A 120 3.42 -12.41 15.89
C ASN A 120 4.84 -12.62 16.46
N LYS A 121 5.20 -13.87 16.74
CA LYS A 121 6.52 -14.23 17.29
C LYS A 121 7.67 -13.96 16.32
N MET A 122 7.45 -14.13 15.02
CA MET A 122 8.45 -13.85 13.98
C MET A 122 8.73 -12.35 13.85
N ILE A 123 7.69 -11.52 13.90
CA ILE A 123 7.82 -10.06 13.74
C ILE A 123 8.54 -9.44 14.92
N ASP A 124 8.18 -9.83 16.14
CA ASP A 124 8.82 -9.31 17.36
C ASP A 124 10.32 -9.65 17.41
N ARG A 125 10.72 -10.79 16.82
CA ARG A 125 12.10 -11.26 16.85
C ARG A 125 12.99 -10.66 15.75
N PHE A 126 12.48 -10.52 14.53
CA PHE A 126 13.30 -10.20 13.35
C PHE A 126 13.10 -8.78 12.82
N GLY A 127 12.03 -8.09 13.21
CA GLY A 127 11.65 -6.78 12.68
C GLY A 127 10.97 -6.87 11.31
N SER A 128 10.10 -5.90 11.02
CA SER A 128 9.24 -5.92 9.83
C SER A 128 10.03 -5.91 8.51
N LYS A 129 11.16 -5.18 8.43
CA LYS A 129 11.98 -5.13 7.20
C LYS A 129 12.51 -6.49 6.77
N LYS A 130 13.16 -7.21 7.69
CA LYS A 130 13.71 -8.54 7.40
C LYS A 130 12.60 -9.53 7.09
N ILE A 131 11.47 -9.45 7.80
CA ILE A 131 10.31 -10.31 7.54
C ILE A 131 9.75 -10.06 6.14
N PHE A 132 9.59 -8.81 5.71
CA PHE A 132 9.08 -8.50 4.37
C PHE A 132 9.98 -9.02 3.25
N ILE A 133 11.30 -8.85 3.39
CA ILE A 133 12.28 -9.35 2.42
C ILE A 133 12.24 -10.88 2.38
N SER A 134 12.38 -11.52 3.54
CA SER A 134 12.38 -12.98 3.64
C SER A 134 11.08 -13.58 3.12
N SER A 135 9.92 -12.98 3.44
CA SER A 135 8.63 -13.48 2.99
C SER A 135 8.46 -13.32 1.48
N SER A 136 8.88 -12.20 0.91
CA SER A 136 8.85 -11.97 -0.54
C SER A 136 9.76 -12.97 -1.29
N LEU A 137 10.97 -13.21 -0.79
CA LEU A 137 11.91 -14.16 -1.36
C LEU A 137 11.43 -15.61 -1.23
N ILE A 138 10.91 -16.01 -0.06
CA ILE A 138 10.34 -17.35 0.14
C ILE A 138 9.16 -17.55 -0.80
N PHE A 139 8.24 -16.58 -0.88
CA PHE A 139 7.10 -16.63 -1.79
C PHE A 139 7.56 -16.82 -3.25
N GLY A 140 8.45 -15.95 -3.73
CA GLY A 140 8.99 -16.02 -5.09
C GLY A 140 9.69 -17.34 -5.38
N SER A 141 10.52 -17.81 -4.44
CA SER A 141 11.30 -19.05 -4.60
C SER A 141 10.41 -20.29 -4.70
N LEU A 142 9.21 -20.25 -4.12
CA LEU A 142 8.23 -21.35 -4.22
C LEU A 142 7.53 -21.41 -5.59
N MET A 143 7.51 -20.30 -6.35
CA MET A 143 6.75 -20.21 -7.61
C MET A 143 7.21 -21.22 -8.67
N PRO A 144 8.52 -21.38 -8.98
CA PRO A 144 8.96 -22.33 -10.01
C PRO A 144 8.66 -23.79 -9.66
N PHE A 145 8.53 -24.11 -8.37
CA PHE A 145 8.18 -25.46 -7.92
C PHE A 145 6.73 -25.83 -8.23
N ILE A 146 5.82 -24.86 -8.37
CA ILE A 146 4.39 -25.12 -8.64
C ILE A 146 4.21 -25.92 -9.94
N PRO A 147 4.67 -25.44 -11.12
CA PRO A 147 4.58 -26.23 -12.34
C PRO A 147 5.46 -27.49 -12.35
N LEU A 148 6.48 -27.61 -11.47
CA LEU A 148 7.25 -28.84 -11.33
C LEU A 148 6.46 -29.97 -10.64
N ILE A 149 5.49 -29.61 -9.79
CA ILE A 149 4.64 -30.58 -9.09
C ILE A 149 3.77 -31.40 -10.07
N SER A 150 3.51 -30.91 -11.29
CA SER A 150 2.74 -31.64 -12.31
C SER A 150 3.41 -32.94 -12.78
N VAL A 151 4.72 -33.10 -12.53
CA VAL A 151 5.47 -34.34 -12.83
C VAL A 151 5.06 -35.50 -11.91
N ILE A 152 4.43 -35.21 -10.76
CA ILE A 152 4.07 -36.21 -9.76
C ILE A 152 2.81 -36.97 -10.18
N LYS A 153 2.98 -38.24 -10.58
CA LYS A 153 1.87 -39.10 -11.03
C LYS A 153 1.00 -39.66 -9.89
N ASN A 154 1.57 -39.82 -8.68
CA ASN A 154 0.83 -40.33 -7.53
C ASN A 154 -0.09 -39.23 -6.98
N LYS A 155 -1.41 -39.41 -7.12
CA LYS A 155 -2.43 -38.43 -6.72
C LYS A 155 -2.41 -38.09 -5.23
N THR A 156 -2.15 -39.07 -4.36
CA THR A 156 -2.08 -38.84 -2.90
C THR A 156 -0.87 -38.00 -2.55
N LEU A 157 0.31 -38.37 -3.10
CA LEU A 157 1.55 -37.62 -2.89
C LEU A 157 1.45 -36.19 -3.45
N LEU A 158 0.87 -36.04 -4.65
CA LEU A 158 0.58 -34.76 -5.27
C LEU A 158 -0.23 -33.84 -4.34
N ARG A 159 -1.35 -34.35 -3.80
CA ARG A 159 -2.22 -33.58 -2.89
C ARG A 159 -1.50 -33.16 -1.61
N VAL A 160 -0.69 -34.05 -1.02
CA VAL A 160 0.09 -33.74 0.19
C VAL A 160 1.13 -32.65 -0.09
N ILE A 161 1.87 -32.77 -1.20
CA ILE A 161 2.90 -31.77 -1.57
C ILE A 161 2.26 -30.43 -1.91
N LEU A 162 1.13 -30.40 -2.63
CA LEU A 162 0.39 -29.18 -2.89
C LEU A 162 -0.09 -28.53 -1.60
N TRP A 163 -0.65 -29.32 -0.67
CA TRP A 163 -1.08 -28.80 0.62
C TRP A 163 0.08 -28.15 1.39
N ILE A 164 1.21 -28.84 1.52
CA ILE A 164 2.41 -28.31 2.18
C ILE A 164 2.90 -27.03 1.48
N ASN A 165 3.02 -27.06 0.15
CA ASN A 165 3.46 -25.92 -0.63
C ASN A 165 2.54 -24.71 -0.45
N GLN A 166 1.22 -24.89 -0.57
CA GLN A 166 0.25 -23.82 -0.37
C GLN A 166 0.30 -23.26 1.06
N VAL A 167 0.54 -24.11 2.07
CA VAL A 167 0.76 -23.64 3.43
C VAL A 167 1.97 -22.70 3.50
N PHE A 168 3.13 -23.09 2.95
CA PHE A 168 4.30 -22.20 2.96
C PHE A 168 4.06 -20.89 2.18
N VAL A 169 3.40 -20.97 1.03
CA VAL A 169 3.03 -19.79 0.23
C VAL A 169 2.16 -18.84 1.06
N ARG A 170 1.12 -19.36 1.73
CA ARG A 170 0.21 -18.54 2.55
C ARG A 170 0.90 -17.95 3.79
N VAL A 171 1.83 -18.66 4.43
CA VAL A 171 2.64 -18.09 5.54
C VAL A 171 3.45 -16.90 5.03
N ALA A 172 4.11 -17.05 3.87
CA ALA A 172 4.90 -16.00 3.27
C ALA A 172 4.04 -14.78 2.90
N MET A 173 2.88 -15.01 2.25
CA MET A 173 1.93 -13.94 1.94
C MET A 173 1.53 -13.17 3.20
N THR A 174 1.01 -13.86 4.21
CA THR A 174 0.51 -13.21 5.43
C THR A 174 1.61 -12.46 6.18
N SER A 175 2.81 -13.03 6.24
CA SER A 175 3.97 -12.36 6.86
C SER A 175 4.34 -11.07 6.12
N GLY A 176 4.30 -11.07 4.79
CA GLY A 176 4.48 -9.87 3.97
C GLY A 176 3.40 -8.82 4.22
N PHE A 177 2.13 -9.24 4.28
CA PHE A 177 1.00 -8.35 4.60
C PHE A 177 1.17 -7.71 5.97
N THR A 178 1.54 -8.48 7.01
CA THR A 178 1.74 -7.91 8.33
C THR A 178 2.91 -6.93 8.35
N ALA A 179 4.04 -7.27 7.72
CA ALA A 179 5.20 -6.40 7.66
C ALA A 179 4.94 -5.07 6.92
N VAL A 180 4.21 -5.09 5.80
CA VAL A 180 3.91 -3.85 5.06
C VAL A 180 2.92 -2.97 5.80
N ASN A 181 1.94 -3.55 6.50
CA ASN A 181 1.04 -2.78 7.38
C ASN A 181 1.82 -2.11 8.52
N ILE A 182 2.86 -2.76 9.05
CA ILE A 182 3.77 -2.14 10.03
C ILE A 182 4.52 -0.95 9.40
N PHE A 183 5.03 -1.06 8.16
CA PHE A 183 5.69 0.07 7.49
C PHE A 183 4.73 1.26 7.32
N ILE A 184 3.49 1.01 6.87
CA ILE A 184 2.47 2.05 6.74
C ILE A 184 2.24 2.74 8.09
N ASN A 185 1.97 1.96 9.14
CA ASN A 185 1.68 2.48 10.47
C ASN A 185 2.86 3.25 11.08
N ASN A 186 4.09 2.79 10.87
CA ASN A 186 5.30 3.41 11.42
C ASN A 186 5.80 4.60 10.57
N SER A 187 5.35 4.72 9.33
CA SER A 187 5.76 5.83 8.45
C SER A 187 5.11 7.17 8.82
N VAL A 188 3.99 7.16 9.55
CA VAL A 188 3.19 8.35 9.89
C VAL A 188 3.06 8.57 11.40
N GLU A 189 2.58 9.74 11.80
CA GLU A 189 2.19 10.02 13.18
C GLU A 189 0.86 9.34 13.54
N SER A 190 0.64 9.07 14.83
CA SER A 190 -0.52 8.32 15.34
C SER A 190 -1.88 8.90 14.91
N ASP A 191 -1.99 10.22 14.76
CA ASP A 191 -3.20 10.93 14.30
C ASP A 191 -3.51 10.71 12.82
N LEU A 192 -2.52 10.24 12.04
CA LEU A 192 -2.62 10.05 10.59
C LEU A 192 -2.71 8.58 10.17
N VAL A 193 -2.62 7.64 11.13
CA VAL A 193 -2.60 6.19 10.86
C VAL A 193 -3.86 5.72 10.10
N GLY A 194 -5.04 6.22 10.46
CA GLY A 194 -6.29 5.86 9.77
C GLY A 194 -6.27 6.26 8.30
N LEU A 195 -5.87 7.50 8.01
CA LEU A 195 -5.75 8.01 6.64
C LEU A 195 -4.66 7.27 5.85
N ALA A 196 -3.53 6.97 6.48
CA ALA A 196 -2.43 6.20 5.89
C ALA A 196 -2.89 4.81 5.44
N ASN A 197 -3.65 4.10 6.28
CA ASN A 197 -4.21 2.79 5.95
C ASN A 197 -5.24 2.88 4.83
N GLY A 198 -6.08 3.93 4.81
CA GLY A 198 -7.02 4.16 3.71
C GLY A 198 -6.31 4.32 2.36
N ILE A 199 -5.31 5.21 2.29
CA ILE A 199 -4.53 5.43 1.05
C ILE A 199 -3.71 4.19 0.68
N GLY A 200 -3.12 3.52 1.67
CA GLY A 200 -2.40 2.26 1.47
C GLY A 200 -3.32 1.17 0.89
N MET A 201 -4.54 1.08 1.39
CA MET A 201 -5.56 0.15 0.87
C MET A 201 -5.98 0.51 -0.55
N CYS A 202 -6.17 1.78 -0.89
CA CYS A 202 -6.42 2.20 -2.28
C CYS A 202 -5.27 1.76 -3.21
N THR A 203 -4.03 1.95 -2.79
CA THR A 203 -2.84 1.53 -3.55
C THR A 203 -2.79 0.00 -3.69
N SER A 204 -3.10 -0.72 -2.61
CA SER A 204 -3.23 -2.17 -2.61
C SER A 204 -4.27 -2.67 -3.62
N CYS A 205 -5.44 -2.04 -3.70
CA CYS A 205 -6.49 -2.39 -4.65
C CYS A 205 -6.06 -2.25 -6.11
N ILE A 206 -5.19 -1.29 -6.44
CA ILE A 206 -4.59 -1.20 -7.78
C ILE A 206 -3.81 -2.48 -8.09
N GLY A 207 -2.96 -2.92 -7.16
CA GLY A 207 -2.25 -4.20 -7.29
C GLY A 207 -3.20 -5.39 -7.44
N ARG A 208 -4.28 -5.43 -6.64
CA ARG A 208 -5.29 -6.50 -6.70
C ARG A 208 -6.04 -6.55 -8.04
N ALA A 209 -6.22 -5.41 -8.71
CA ALA A 209 -6.84 -5.35 -10.02
C ALA A 209 -5.88 -5.78 -11.14
N ILE A 210 -4.62 -5.30 -11.07
CA ILE A 210 -3.61 -5.55 -12.11
C ILE A 210 -3.10 -6.99 -12.05
N GLY A 211 -2.90 -7.56 -10.85
CA GLY A 211 -2.31 -8.89 -10.66
C GLY A 211 -3.02 -9.97 -11.47
N PRO A 212 -4.29 -10.29 -11.18
CA PRO A 212 -5.05 -11.32 -11.89
C PRO A 212 -5.16 -11.05 -13.40
N ALA A 213 -5.43 -9.80 -13.79
CA ALA A 213 -5.58 -9.42 -15.18
C ALA A 213 -4.28 -9.65 -15.98
N SER A 214 -3.13 -9.28 -15.42
CA SER A 214 -1.83 -9.44 -16.08
C SER A 214 -1.35 -10.89 -16.08
N PHE A 215 -1.30 -11.56 -14.91
CA PHE A 215 -0.80 -12.93 -14.84
C PHE A 215 -1.71 -13.94 -15.52
N GLY A 216 -3.04 -13.77 -15.46
CA GLY A 216 -3.98 -14.62 -16.19
C GLY A 216 -3.79 -14.52 -17.71
N SER A 217 -3.61 -13.30 -18.22
CA SER A 217 -3.35 -13.07 -19.65
C SER A 217 -2.00 -13.64 -20.08
N LEU A 218 -0.94 -13.42 -19.27
CA LEU A 218 0.41 -13.93 -19.57
C LEU A 218 0.49 -15.46 -19.49
N PHE A 219 -0.23 -16.08 -18.55
CA PHE A 219 -0.33 -17.53 -18.46
C PHE A 219 -1.09 -18.12 -19.65
N THR A 220 -2.21 -17.51 -20.05
CA THR A 220 -2.94 -17.94 -21.25
C THR A 220 -2.07 -17.81 -22.51
N TRP A 221 -1.34 -16.71 -22.66
CA TRP A 221 -0.40 -16.52 -23.75
C TRP A 221 0.73 -17.57 -23.72
N SER A 222 1.27 -17.90 -22.54
CA SER A 222 2.34 -18.90 -22.43
C SER A 222 1.86 -20.32 -22.78
N LEU A 223 0.58 -20.64 -22.56
CA LEU A 223 -0.02 -21.91 -22.97
C LEU A 223 -0.37 -21.97 -24.48
N ALA A 224 -0.76 -20.85 -25.08
CA ALA A 224 -1.12 -20.77 -26.49
C ALA A 224 0.07 -21.06 -27.42
N ASN A 225 1.29 -20.71 -26.99
CA ASN A 225 2.51 -20.88 -27.75
C ASN A 225 3.15 -22.26 -27.51
N LYS A 226 2.45 -23.34 -27.88
CA LYS A 226 2.88 -24.75 -27.67
C LYS A 226 4.30 -25.10 -28.17
N GLY A 227 4.89 -24.28 -29.06
CA GLY A 227 6.24 -24.49 -29.59
C GLY A 227 7.37 -23.90 -28.74
N LEU A 228 7.08 -23.07 -27.73
CA LEU A 228 8.12 -22.46 -26.90
C LEU A 228 8.51 -23.39 -25.74
N SER A 229 9.79 -23.75 -25.70
CA SER A 229 10.37 -24.51 -24.59
C SER A 229 10.50 -23.65 -23.33
N PHE A 230 10.87 -24.30 -22.22
CA PHE A 230 11.26 -23.59 -21.00
C PHE A 230 12.22 -22.43 -21.33
N PRO A 231 12.01 -21.21 -20.80
CA PRO A 231 11.08 -20.84 -19.72
C PRO A 231 9.71 -20.29 -20.18
N PHE A 232 9.40 -20.28 -21.47
CA PHE A 232 8.24 -19.54 -22.03
C PHE A 232 6.94 -20.35 -22.11
N ASN A 233 6.91 -21.55 -21.53
CA ASN A 233 5.75 -22.42 -21.39
C ASN A 233 4.99 -22.11 -20.08
N GLN A 234 4.34 -23.11 -19.47
CA GLN A 234 3.64 -22.97 -18.18
C GLN A 234 4.49 -22.39 -17.03
N TYR A 235 5.83 -22.43 -17.12
CA TYR A 235 6.74 -21.88 -16.10
C TYR A 235 6.87 -20.36 -16.18
N PHE A 236 6.55 -19.75 -17.33
CA PHE A 236 6.82 -18.34 -17.60
C PHE A 236 6.21 -17.41 -16.55
N CYS A 237 4.93 -17.57 -16.28
CA CYS A 237 4.21 -16.70 -15.35
C CYS A 237 4.75 -16.83 -13.92
N PHE A 238 5.11 -18.05 -13.50
CA PHE A 238 5.68 -18.31 -12.17
C PHE A 238 7.10 -17.76 -12.02
N LEU A 239 7.92 -17.85 -13.08
CA LEU A 239 9.26 -17.24 -13.12
C LEU A 239 9.17 -15.71 -13.14
N LEU A 240 8.18 -15.14 -13.83
CA LEU A 240 7.95 -13.71 -13.80
C LEU A 240 7.60 -13.22 -12.38
N ILE A 241 6.74 -13.95 -11.67
CA ILE A 241 6.44 -13.65 -10.26
C ILE A 241 7.72 -13.70 -9.41
N LEU A 242 8.58 -14.71 -9.59
CA LEU A 242 9.88 -14.78 -8.92
C LEU A 242 10.72 -13.52 -9.20
N VAL A 243 10.86 -13.10 -10.46
CA VAL A 243 11.63 -11.89 -10.82
C VAL A 243 11.04 -10.64 -10.15
N ILE A 244 9.71 -10.48 -10.17
CA ILE A 244 9.02 -9.36 -9.50
C ILE A 244 9.32 -9.36 -7.99
N THR A 245 9.26 -10.52 -7.33
CA THR A 245 9.50 -10.62 -5.89
C THR A 245 10.97 -10.33 -5.51
N ILE A 246 11.92 -10.67 -6.39
CA ILE A 246 13.33 -10.29 -6.22
C ILE A 246 13.47 -8.77 -6.35
N ALA A 247 12.87 -8.16 -7.37
CA ALA A 247 12.90 -6.72 -7.55
C ALA A 247 12.28 -5.97 -6.35
N VAL A 248 11.14 -6.44 -5.85
CA VAL A 248 10.47 -5.88 -4.66
C VAL A 248 11.34 -6.04 -3.41
N SER A 249 12.00 -7.18 -3.24
CA SER A 249 12.95 -7.41 -2.14
C SER A 249 14.13 -6.43 -2.21
N LEU A 250 14.67 -6.18 -3.41
CA LEU A 250 15.74 -5.21 -3.64
C LEU A 250 15.29 -3.78 -3.33
N ILE A 251 14.09 -3.38 -3.77
CA ILE A 251 13.50 -2.07 -3.42
C ILE A 251 13.31 -1.94 -1.91
N THR A 252 12.96 -3.03 -1.22
CA THR A 252 12.79 -3.04 0.24
C THR A 252 14.11 -2.79 0.98
N LEU A 253 15.27 -3.09 0.37
CA LEU A 253 16.56 -2.74 0.99
C LEU A 253 16.71 -1.23 1.20
N CYS A 254 16.07 -0.41 0.36
CA CYS A 254 16.03 1.05 0.50
C CYS A 254 15.12 1.54 1.64
N VAL A 255 14.29 0.68 2.22
CA VAL A 255 13.44 1.04 3.36
C VAL A 255 14.32 1.31 4.59
N PRO A 256 14.18 2.48 5.24
CA PRO A 256 14.98 2.79 6.41
C PRO A 256 14.59 1.90 7.59
N GLU A 257 15.58 1.45 8.38
CA GLU A 257 15.37 0.61 9.58
C GLU A 257 14.48 1.30 10.64
N SER A 258 14.33 2.62 10.56
CA SER A 258 13.41 3.40 11.39
C SER A 258 11.97 2.91 11.29
N LEU A 259 11.54 2.36 10.15
CA LEU A 259 10.19 1.82 9.98
C LEU A 259 9.96 0.49 10.70
N ASN A 260 10.99 -0.13 11.28
CA ASN A 260 10.80 -1.27 12.18
C ASN A 260 10.20 -0.85 13.53
N LYS A 261 10.29 0.44 13.90
CA LYS A 261 9.81 0.97 15.19
C LYS A 261 8.73 2.01 14.95
N LYS A 262 7.75 2.04 15.86
CA LYS A 262 6.69 3.07 15.84
C LYS A 262 7.30 4.46 16.04
N LYS A 263 6.86 5.45 15.25
CA LYS A 263 7.15 6.86 15.52
C LYS A 263 6.45 7.26 16.82
N VAL A 264 7.22 7.34 17.92
CA VAL A 264 6.73 7.84 19.21
C VAL A 264 6.96 9.35 19.24
N LYS A 265 5.91 10.14 19.49
CA LYS A 265 6.08 11.56 19.82
C LYS A 265 6.93 11.62 21.08
N SER A 266 8.05 12.34 21.06
CA SER A 266 8.72 12.74 22.29
C SER A 266 7.68 13.52 23.09
N VAL A 267 7.12 12.91 24.13
CA VAL A 267 6.34 13.63 25.13
C VAL A 267 7.30 14.66 25.69
N GLN A 268 7.15 15.90 25.26
CA GLN A 268 7.85 17.03 25.86
C GLN A 268 7.39 16.99 27.32
N LYS A 269 8.29 16.58 28.22
CA LYS A 269 8.08 16.63 29.66
C LYS A 269 7.89 18.11 29.98
N SER A 270 6.65 18.58 29.95
CA SER A 270 6.26 19.79 30.65
C SER A 270 6.40 19.45 32.12
N THR A 271 7.60 19.63 32.67
CA THR A 271 7.82 19.64 34.11
C THR A 271 6.98 20.78 34.64
N VAL A 272 5.76 20.49 35.07
CA VAL A 272 4.97 21.41 35.88
C VAL A 272 5.70 21.44 37.22
N THR A 273 6.61 22.41 37.38
CA THR A 273 7.19 22.74 38.67
C THR A 273 6.06 23.29 39.52
N VAL A 274 5.41 22.43 40.30
CA VAL A 274 4.50 22.85 41.35
C VAL A 274 5.36 23.53 42.41
N THR A 275 5.46 24.85 42.34
CA THR A 275 5.97 25.66 43.44
C THR A 275 4.94 25.60 44.57
N THR A 276 5.10 24.66 45.48
CA THR A 276 4.49 24.76 46.81
C THR A 276 5.21 25.89 47.53
N SER A 277 4.66 27.10 47.46
CA SER A 277 5.02 28.19 48.36
C SER A 277 4.54 27.82 49.76
N VAL A 278 5.50 27.39 50.57
CA VAL A 278 5.37 27.26 52.03
C VAL A 278 4.97 28.63 52.57
N PHE A 279 3.76 28.74 53.11
CA PHE A 279 3.37 29.82 54.00
C PHE A 279 3.62 29.34 55.43
N GLU A 280 4.62 29.90 56.07
CA GLU A 280 4.76 30.08 57.53
C GLU A 280 5.79 31.20 57.71
N PRO A 281 5.54 32.17 58.60
CA PRO A 281 5.49 31.91 60.04
C PRO A 281 4.22 32.41 60.76
#